data_AF-A0A3M7BY88-F1
#
_entry.id   AF-A0A3M7BY88-F1
#
_cell.length_a   1.000
_cell.length_b   1.000
_cell.length_c   1.000
_cell.angle_alpha   90.00
_cell.angle_beta   90.00
_cell.angle_gamma   90.00
#
_symmetry.space_group_name_H-M   'P 1'
#
loop_
_entity.id
_entity.type
_entity.pdbx_description
1 polymer ?
#
loop_
_entity_poly.entity_id
_entity_poly.type
_entity_poly.pdbx_seq_one_letter_code
_entity_poly.pdbx_strand_id
1 'polypeptide(L)'
;MGRSKVDYDNVLADSEREAVADLLNYLENRAETDFFSGEPLAALSTLVYSQNIDLQRSASLTFAEITERDRATLEPILFLLESPDIEVQRAASAALGNLAVDGQNKVLIVSLGGLTPLIRQMNSPNVEVQCNAVGCITNLATHEENKARIARSGALAPLTRLAKSKDMRVQRNATGALLNMTHSDDNRQQLVAAGAIPVLVSLLSSPDTDVQYYCTTALSNIAVDSANRKRLAQTETKLVQSLVHLMKGQAPKVQCQAALALRNLASDEKYQLEIVRAGGLPPLLHLLQSSYLPLILSAVACIRNISIHPMNESPIIDAGFLRPLVDLLGSTDNEEIQCHAISTLRNLAASSDRNKQLVLEAGAVQKCKELVLEVPLSVQSEMTAAIAVLALSDDLKPHLLDLGVFDVLIPLTESESIEVQGNSAAALGNLS
;
A
#
# COMPACT_ATOMS: atom_id res chain seq x y z
N MET A 1 -5.38 -51.29 61.42
CA MET A 1 -4.82 -50.04 60.84
C MET A 1 -4.88 -50.17 59.32
N GLY A 2 -6.04 -49.85 58.74
CA GLY A 2 -6.21 -49.79 57.29
C GLY A 2 -5.69 -48.45 56.79
N ARG A 3 -4.54 -48.46 56.09
CA ARG A 3 -4.14 -47.33 55.27
C ARG A 3 -5.02 -47.37 54.02
N SER A 4 -5.97 -46.44 53.92
CA SER A 4 -6.68 -46.20 52.67
C SER A 4 -5.64 -45.88 51.60
N LYS A 5 -5.51 -46.76 50.61
CA LYS A 5 -5.06 -46.36 49.28
C LYS A 5 -5.98 -45.23 48.87
N VAL A 6 -5.44 -44.02 48.80
CA VAL A 6 -6.05 -42.96 48.02
C VAL A 6 -5.84 -43.41 46.57
N ASP A 7 -6.87 -43.98 45.97
CA ASP A 7 -6.91 -44.18 44.52
C ASP A 7 -6.78 -42.80 43.87
N TYR A 8 -5.67 -42.59 43.15
CA TYR A 8 -5.60 -41.61 42.08
C TYR A 8 -6.37 -42.18 40.88
N ASP A 9 -7.65 -42.51 41.06
CA ASP A 9 -8.51 -42.99 39.98
C ASP A 9 -8.77 -41.82 39.03
N ASN A 10 -7.96 -41.84 37.96
CA ASN A 10 -8.18 -41.30 36.61
C ASN A 10 -8.94 -39.98 36.51
N VAL A 11 -8.16 -38.89 36.47
CA VAL A 11 -8.62 -37.53 36.10
C VAL A 11 -9.10 -37.45 34.64
N LEU A 12 -8.83 -38.46 33.81
CA LEU A 12 -9.15 -38.49 32.39
C LEU A 12 -10.19 -39.57 32.05
N ALA A 13 -11.16 -39.18 31.22
CA ALA A 13 -12.13 -40.11 30.63
C ALA A 13 -11.41 -41.18 29.78
N ASP A 14 -12.02 -42.36 29.63
CA ASP A 14 -11.41 -43.46 28.85
C ASP A 14 -11.10 -43.03 27.41
N SER A 15 -12.01 -42.28 26.78
CA SER A 15 -11.82 -41.73 25.43
C SER A 15 -10.67 -40.73 25.35
N GLU A 16 -10.42 -39.95 26.41
CA GLU A 16 -9.30 -39.02 26.47
C GLU A 16 -7.97 -39.77 26.60
N ARG A 17 -7.93 -40.85 27.40
CA ARG A 17 -6.74 -41.70 27.53
C ARG A 17 -6.40 -42.41 26.23
N GLU A 18 -7.40 -42.93 25.53
CA GLU A 18 -7.24 -43.54 24.21
C GLU A 18 -6.71 -42.52 23.20
N ALA A 19 -7.33 -41.34 23.12
CA ALA A 19 -6.89 -40.27 22.22
C ALA A 19 -5.46 -39.78 22.49
N VAL A 20 -5.03 -39.71 23.76
CA VAL A 20 -3.63 -39.38 24.10
C VAL A 20 -2.68 -40.45 23.61
N ALA A 21 -3.01 -41.73 23.82
CA ALA A 21 -2.16 -42.84 23.37
C ALA A 21 -2.03 -42.87 21.85
N ASP A 22 -3.15 -42.69 21.14
CA ASP A 22 -3.17 -42.63 19.68
C ASP A 22 -2.36 -41.44 19.16
N LEU A 23 -2.52 -40.26 19.77
CA LEU A 23 -1.79 -39.06 19.37
C LEU A 23 -0.27 -39.24 19.51
N LEU A 24 0.21 -39.89 20.58
CA LEU A 24 1.64 -40.16 20.74
C LEU A 24 2.16 -41.05 19.61
N ASN A 25 1.43 -42.09 19.22
CA ASN A 25 1.79 -42.96 18.09
C ASN A 25 1.83 -42.20 16.76
N TYR A 26 0.89 -41.28 16.55
CA TYR A 26 0.85 -40.43 15.36
C TYR A 26 2.01 -39.43 15.32
N LEU A 27 2.36 -38.82 16.46
CA LEU A 27 3.47 -37.87 16.56
C LEU A 27 4.84 -38.53 16.30
N GLU A 28 5.03 -39.80 16.68
CA GLU A 28 6.23 -40.57 16.32
C GLU A 28 6.38 -40.72 14.79
N ASN A 29 5.27 -40.80 14.06
CA ASN A 29 5.22 -40.95 12.60
C ASN A 29 4.76 -39.66 11.89
N ARG A 30 5.07 -38.49 12.46
CA ARG A 30 4.53 -37.20 12.01
C ARG A 30 4.84 -36.83 10.55
N ALA A 31 5.87 -37.41 9.95
CA ALA A 31 6.25 -37.13 8.56
C ALA A 31 5.29 -37.78 7.54
N GLU A 32 4.59 -38.84 7.94
CA GLU A 32 3.70 -39.62 7.09
C GLU A 32 2.23 -39.52 7.54
N THR A 33 1.97 -38.88 8.68
CA THR A 33 0.64 -38.77 9.27
C THR A 33 -0.03 -37.47 8.84
N ASP A 34 -1.19 -37.59 8.18
CA ASP A 34 -2.09 -36.46 7.95
C ASP A 34 -2.90 -36.19 9.23
N PHE A 35 -2.53 -35.13 9.95
CA PHE A 35 -3.23 -34.69 11.16
C PHE A 35 -4.51 -33.90 10.90
N PHE A 36 -4.83 -33.62 9.64
CA PHE A 36 -5.98 -32.82 9.25
C PHE A 36 -7.15 -33.65 8.71
N SER A 37 -7.02 -34.98 8.70
CA SER A 37 -8.10 -35.89 8.34
C SER A 37 -8.05 -37.20 9.16
N GLY A 38 -9.11 -38.01 9.05
CA GLY A 38 -9.15 -39.36 9.61
C GLY A 38 -8.99 -39.44 11.14
N GLU A 39 -8.42 -40.55 11.59
CA GLU A 39 -8.21 -40.88 13.01
C GLU A 39 -7.29 -39.89 13.76
N PRO A 40 -6.17 -39.40 13.18
CA PRO A 40 -5.34 -38.39 13.85
C PRO A 40 -6.12 -37.11 14.21
N LEU A 41 -6.98 -36.64 13.30
CA LEU A 41 -7.84 -35.50 13.56
C LEU A 41 -8.91 -35.83 14.62
N ALA A 42 -9.46 -37.05 14.63
CA ALA A 42 -10.45 -37.47 15.63
C ALA A 42 -9.84 -37.53 17.04
N ALA A 43 -8.62 -38.07 17.17
CA ALA A 43 -7.86 -38.08 18.42
C ALA A 43 -7.59 -36.64 18.90
N LEU A 44 -7.07 -35.76 18.01
CA LEU A 44 -6.86 -34.35 18.33
C LEU A 44 -8.16 -33.65 18.75
N SER A 45 -9.26 -33.89 18.03
CA SER A 45 -10.57 -33.29 18.33
C SER A 45 -11.07 -33.72 19.71
N THR A 46 -10.83 -34.97 20.11
CA THR A 46 -11.18 -35.46 21.46
C THR A 46 -10.42 -34.69 22.54
N LEU A 47 -9.13 -34.41 22.33
CA LEU A 47 -8.33 -33.61 23.25
C LEU A 47 -8.76 -32.12 23.27
N VAL A 48 -9.16 -31.59 22.12
CA VAL A 48 -9.65 -30.20 21.99
C VAL A 48 -10.92 -29.98 22.81
N TYR A 49 -11.88 -30.88 22.71
CA TYR A 49 -13.16 -30.76 23.40
C TYR A 49 -13.15 -31.29 24.84
N SER A 50 -11.98 -31.74 25.33
CA SER A 50 -11.78 -32.11 26.73
C SER A 50 -11.99 -30.90 27.66
N GLN A 51 -12.48 -31.17 28.88
CA GLN A 51 -12.50 -30.16 29.95
C GLN A 51 -11.11 -29.96 30.59
N ASN A 52 -10.14 -30.82 30.28
CA ASN A 52 -8.78 -30.74 30.79
C ASN A 52 -7.92 -29.78 29.96
N ILE A 53 -7.49 -28.69 30.59
CA ILE A 53 -6.66 -27.66 29.95
C ILE A 53 -5.31 -28.20 29.48
N ASP A 54 -4.71 -29.17 30.16
CA ASP A 54 -3.42 -29.75 29.74
C ASP A 54 -3.57 -30.57 28.44
N LEU A 55 -4.72 -31.23 28.25
CA LEU A 55 -5.05 -31.90 27.00
C LEU A 55 -5.30 -30.89 25.88
N GLN A 56 -6.04 -29.81 26.15
CA GLN A 56 -6.22 -28.71 25.19
C GLN A 56 -4.88 -28.08 24.80
N ARG A 57 -3.97 -27.86 25.76
CA ARG A 57 -2.62 -27.34 25.49
C ARG A 57 -1.87 -28.27 24.55
N SER A 58 -1.85 -29.57 24.85
CA SER A 58 -1.18 -30.58 24.01
C SER A 58 -1.73 -30.59 22.58
N ALA A 59 -3.06 -30.54 22.43
CA ALA A 59 -3.70 -30.45 21.12
C ALA A 59 -3.34 -29.15 20.38
N SER A 60 -3.40 -28.00 21.08
CA SER A 60 -3.10 -26.69 20.48
C SER A 60 -1.65 -26.55 20.02
N LEU A 61 -0.69 -27.10 20.78
CA LEU A 61 0.72 -27.16 20.41
C LEU A 61 0.93 -28.04 19.19
N THR A 62 0.27 -29.20 19.17
CA THR A 62 0.30 -30.10 18.01
C THR A 62 -0.17 -29.36 16.77
N PHE A 63 -1.34 -28.70 16.83
CA PHE A 63 -1.83 -27.87 15.71
C PHE A 63 -0.84 -26.79 15.28
N ALA A 64 -0.17 -26.10 16.20
CA ALA A 64 0.79 -25.07 15.85
C ALA A 64 2.01 -25.62 15.08
N GLU A 65 2.47 -26.83 15.42
CA GLU A 65 3.64 -27.46 14.81
C GLU A 65 3.36 -28.09 13.43
N ILE A 66 2.18 -28.67 13.22
CA ILE A 66 1.83 -29.45 12.02
C ILE A 66 1.22 -28.63 10.87
N THR A 67 1.17 -27.30 10.97
CA THR A 67 0.48 -26.42 10.01
C THR A 67 1.19 -26.29 8.66
N GLU A 68 1.34 -27.41 7.95
CA GLU A 68 1.80 -27.47 6.57
C GLU A 68 0.79 -28.24 5.71
N ARG A 69 -0.04 -27.48 4.98
CA ARG A 69 -0.70 -27.89 3.73
C ARG A 69 -1.73 -29.04 3.81
N ASP A 70 -2.99 -28.69 4.07
CA ASP A 70 -4.16 -29.06 3.25
C ASP A 70 -5.46 -28.59 3.92
N ARG A 71 -6.63 -28.92 3.34
CA ARG A 71 -7.99 -28.59 3.83
C ARG A 71 -8.20 -29.09 5.25
N ALA A 72 -7.78 -28.27 6.21
CA ALA A 72 -7.88 -28.55 7.63
C ALA A 72 -9.30 -28.34 8.12
N THR A 73 -9.77 -29.25 8.97
CA THR A 73 -10.94 -29.01 9.82
C THR A 73 -10.58 -27.88 10.79
N LEU A 74 -11.15 -26.70 10.55
CA LEU A 74 -10.84 -25.48 11.31
C LEU A 74 -11.61 -25.40 12.64
N GLU A 75 -12.72 -26.13 12.78
CA GLU A 75 -13.58 -26.02 13.97
C GLU A 75 -12.86 -26.31 15.30
N PRO A 76 -11.98 -27.34 15.41
CA PRO A 76 -11.23 -27.57 16.65
C PRO A 76 -10.31 -26.40 17.00
N ILE A 77 -9.61 -25.83 16.01
CA ILE A 77 -8.72 -24.67 16.25
C ILE A 77 -9.54 -23.44 16.66
N LEU A 78 -10.68 -23.20 16.01
CA LEU A 78 -11.58 -22.10 16.36
C LEU A 78 -12.14 -22.25 17.79
N PHE A 79 -12.45 -23.47 18.22
CA PHE A 79 -12.84 -23.75 19.60
C PHE A 79 -11.70 -23.42 20.58
N LEU A 80 -10.47 -23.85 20.29
CA LEU A 80 -9.30 -23.56 21.15
C LEU A 80 -9.02 -22.05 21.29
N LEU A 81 -9.35 -21.22 20.28
CA LEU A 81 -9.20 -19.77 20.41
C LEU A 81 -10.04 -19.17 21.54
N GLU A 82 -11.13 -19.82 21.93
CA GLU A 82 -12.01 -19.38 23.01
C GLU A 82 -11.60 -19.91 24.39
N SER A 83 -10.56 -20.76 24.46
CA SER A 83 -10.05 -21.29 25.73
C SER A 83 -9.69 -20.16 26.69
N PRO A 84 -9.98 -20.29 28.00
CA PRO A 84 -9.56 -19.31 28.99
C PRO A 84 -8.03 -19.31 29.22
N ASP A 85 -7.34 -20.34 28.75
CA ASP A 85 -5.90 -20.49 28.92
C ASP A 85 -5.08 -19.73 27.88
N ILE A 86 -4.12 -18.93 28.35
CA ILE A 86 -3.29 -18.09 27.49
C ILE A 86 -2.38 -18.91 26.56
N GLU A 87 -1.86 -20.04 27.03
CA GLU A 87 -0.99 -20.88 26.20
C GLU A 87 -1.78 -21.58 25.10
N VAL A 88 -3.00 -22.06 25.41
CA VAL A 88 -3.92 -22.59 24.40
C VAL A 88 -4.26 -21.51 23.35
N GLN A 89 -4.63 -20.31 23.78
CA GLN A 89 -4.92 -19.20 22.85
C GLN A 89 -3.71 -18.85 21.97
N ARG A 90 -2.51 -18.80 22.56
CA ARG A 90 -1.27 -18.47 21.86
C ARG A 90 -0.97 -19.49 20.77
N ALA A 91 -1.04 -20.79 21.09
CA ALA A 91 -0.78 -21.86 20.13
C ALA A 91 -1.87 -21.95 19.05
N ALA A 92 -3.15 -21.85 19.44
CA ALA A 92 -4.27 -21.89 18.50
C ALA A 92 -4.26 -20.70 17.51
N SER A 93 -3.94 -19.49 17.97
CA SER A 93 -3.84 -18.31 17.11
C SER A 93 -2.62 -18.35 16.18
N ALA A 94 -1.51 -18.95 16.62
CA ALA A 94 -0.36 -19.22 15.77
C ALA A 94 -0.72 -20.22 14.66
N ALA A 95 -1.35 -21.35 15.02
CA ALA A 95 -1.79 -22.37 14.08
C ALA A 95 -2.76 -21.78 13.04
N LEU A 96 -3.75 -21.01 13.49
CA LEU A 96 -4.71 -20.37 12.59
C LEU A 96 -4.05 -19.34 11.66
N GLY A 97 -3.07 -18.59 12.17
CA GLY A 97 -2.28 -17.64 11.38
C GLY A 97 -1.49 -18.30 10.25
N ASN A 98 -0.90 -19.47 10.52
CA ASN A 98 -0.19 -20.27 9.52
C ASN A 98 -1.16 -20.82 8.46
N LEU A 99 -2.32 -21.34 8.87
CA LEU A 99 -3.35 -21.80 7.94
C LEU A 99 -3.92 -20.66 7.08
N ALA A 100 -3.99 -19.44 7.64
CA ALA A 100 -4.44 -18.24 6.92
C ALA A 100 -3.45 -17.77 5.83
N VAL A 101 -2.34 -18.46 5.59
CA VAL A 101 -1.49 -18.22 4.40
C VAL A 101 -2.20 -18.73 3.14
N ASP A 102 -2.92 -19.85 3.22
CA ASP A 102 -3.66 -20.42 2.11
C ASP A 102 -4.93 -19.61 1.75
N GLY A 103 -5.20 -19.46 0.45
CA GLY A 103 -6.31 -18.64 -0.04
C GLY A 103 -7.70 -19.18 0.33
N GLN A 104 -7.90 -20.50 0.26
CA GLN A 104 -9.20 -21.13 0.58
C GLN A 104 -9.46 -21.06 2.09
N ASN A 105 -8.42 -21.33 2.89
CA ASN A 105 -8.50 -21.23 4.35
C ASN A 105 -8.85 -19.81 4.80
N LYS A 106 -8.32 -18.75 4.16
CA LYS A 106 -8.69 -17.37 4.50
C LYS A 106 -10.19 -17.16 4.48
N VAL A 107 -10.88 -17.60 3.42
CA VAL A 107 -12.33 -17.42 3.29
C VAL A 107 -13.06 -18.29 4.31
N LEU A 108 -12.63 -19.54 4.48
CA LEU A 108 -13.26 -20.51 5.37
C LEU A 108 -13.17 -20.09 6.85
N ILE A 109 -12.02 -19.60 7.30
CA ILE A 109 -11.82 -19.08 8.67
C ILE A 109 -12.84 -17.97 8.97
N VAL A 110 -13.04 -17.05 8.02
CA VAL A 110 -13.98 -15.94 8.21
C VAL A 110 -15.43 -16.44 8.11
N SER A 111 -15.77 -17.37 7.21
CA SER A 111 -17.12 -17.96 7.13
C SER A 111 -17.52 -18.71 8.39
N LEU A 112 -16.58 -19.40 9.03
CA LEU A 112 -16.78 -20.14 10.28
C LEU A 112 -16.79 -19.24 11.53
N GLY A 113 -16.73 -17.92 11.38
CA GLY A 113 -16.85 -16.98 12.50
C GLY A 113 -15.55 -16.70 13.26
N GLY A 114 -14.39 -17.06 12.70
CA GLY A 114 -13.09 -16.90 13.37
C GLY A 114 -12.68 -15.45 13.69
N LEU A 115 -13.33 -14.44 13.09
CA LEU A 115 -13.06 -13.04 13.43
C LEU A 115 -13.41 -12.70 14.88
N THR A 116 -14.51 -13.21 15.41
CA THR A 116 -14.97 -12.89 16.78
C THR A 116 -13.94 -13.28 17.85
N PRO A 117 -13.43 -14.52 17.92
CA PRO A 117 -12.41 -14.89 18.89
C PRO A 117 -11.08 -14.18 18.66
N LEU A 118 -10.66 -13.94 17.41
CA LEU A 118 -9.45 -13.16 17.11
C LEU A 118 -9.56 -11.71 17.62
N ILE A 119 -10.72 -11.07 17.47
CA ILE A 119 -10.97 -9.72 18.00
C ILE A 119 -10.96 -9.70 19.53
N ARG A 120 -11.49 -10.75 20.18
CA ARG A 120 -11.39 -10.92 21.64
C ARG A 120 -9.91 -11.02 22.06
N GLN A 121 -9.11 -11.82 21.37
CA GLN A 121 -7.69 -12.02 21.66
C GLN A 121 -6.82 -10.78 21.40
N MET A 122 -7.18 -9.90 20.46
CA MET A 122 -6.56 -8.56 20.32
C MET A 122 -6.69 -7.69 21.58
N ASN A 123 -7.58 -8.05 22.52
CA ASN A 123 -7.72 -7.40 23.82
C ASN A 123 -7.06 -8.18 24.97
N SER A 124 -6.36 -9.29 24.68
CA SER A 124 -5.63 -10.06 25.67
C SER A 124 -4.56 -9.21 26.36
N PRO A 125 -4.29 -9.40 27.66
CA PRO A 125 -3.13 -8.78 28.32
C PRO A 125 -1.80 -9.39 27.86
N ASN A 126 -1.81 -10.55 27.18
CA ASN A 126 -0.60 -11.21 26.69
C ASN A 126 -0.23 -10.70 25.28
N VAL A 127 1.00 -10.19 25.15
CA VAL A 127 1.52 -9.59 23.90
C VAL A 127 1.67 -10.62 22.78
N GLU A 128 2.05 -11.87 23.08
CA GLU A 128 2.17 -12.92 22.06
C GLU A 128 0.80 -13.31 21.49
N VAL A 129 -0.23 -13.42 22.35
CA VAL A 129 -1.61 -13.64 21.89
C VAL A 129 -2.10 -12.48 21.02
N GLN A 130 -1.83 -11.23 21.41
CA GLN A 130 -2.12 -10.07 20.56
C GLN A 130 -1.39 -10.16 19.22
N CYS A 131 -0.09 -10.46 19.24
CA CYS A 131 0.73 -10.54 18.04
C CYS A 131 0.20 -11.58 17.05
N ASN A 132 -0.12 -12.79 17.54
CA ASN A 132 -0.62 -13.88 16.72
C ASN A 132 -2.02 -13.58 16.19
N ALA A 133 -2.93 -13.05 17.02
CA ALA A 133 -4.28 -12.70 16.59
C ALA A 133 -4.27 -11.60 15.51
N VAL A 134 -3.47 -10.55 15.70
CA VAL A 134 -3.31 -9.48 14.69
C VAL A 134 -2.62 -10.01 13.44
N GLY A 135 -1.61 -10.87 13.58
CA GLY A 135 -0.94 -11.53 12.45
C GLY A 135 -1.92 -12.35 11.61
N CYS A 136 -2.78 -13.14 12.26
CA CYS A 136 -3.84 -13.88 11.59
C CYS A 136 -4.80 -12.93 10.84
N ILE A 137 -5.29 -11.87 11.48
CA ILE A 137 -6.15 -10.87 10.81
C ILE A 137 -5.43 -10.22 9.62
N THR A 138 -4.13 -9.96 9.73
CA THR A 138 -3.31 -9.41 8.64
C THR A 138 -3.32 -10.34 7.43
N ASN A 139 -3.09 -11.64 7.66
CA ASN A 139 -3.14 -12.67 6.62
C ASN A 139 -4.53 -12.78 6.00
N LEU A 140 -5.59 -12.82 6.82
CA LEU A 140 -6.98 -12.88 6.36
C LEU A 140 -7.37 -11.67 5.50
N ALA A 141 -6.86 -10.48 5.83
CA ALA A 141 -7.13 -9.23 5.12
C ALA A 141 -6.45 -9.15 3.74
N THR A 142 -5.58 -10.10 3.39
CA THR A 142 -5.00 -10.17 2.03
C THR A 142 -5.99 -10.69 0.98
N HIS A 143 -7.09 -11.33 1.39
CA HIS A 143 -8.12 -11.85 0.49
C HIS A 143 -9.26 -10.83 0.31
N GLU A 144 -9.62 -10.49 -0.94
CA GLU A 144 -10.60 -9.42 -1.23
C GLU A 144 -11.98 -9.69 -0.58
N GLU A 145 -12.48 -10.93 -0.66
CA GLU A 145 -13.78 -11.31 -0.07
C GLU A 145 -13.86 -11.09 1.45
N ASN A 146 -12.73 -11.14 2.14
CA ASN A 146 -12.68 -11.00 3.60
C ASN A 146 -12.67 -9.56 4.05
N LYS A 147 -12.10 -8.63 3.27
CA LYS A 147 -11.86 -7.25 3.72
C LYS A 147 -13.15 -6.58 4.17
N ALA A 148 -14.23 -6.65 3.38
CA ALA A 148 -15.52 -6.06 3.77
C ALA A 148 -16.10 -6.68 5.05
N ARG A 149 -15.85 -7.98 5.30
CA ARG A 149 -16.30 -8.67 6.53
C ARG A 149 -15.46 -8.24 7.74
N ILE A 150 -14.15 -8.06 7.56
CA ILE A 150 -13.23 -7.56 8.59
C ILE A 150 -13.54 -6.09 8.95
N ALA A 151 -13.85 -5.24 7.97
CA ALA A 151 -14.21 -3.86 8.24
C ALA A 151 -15.47 -3.76 9.12
N ARG A 152 -16.48 -4.60 8.83
CA ARG A 152 -17.78 -4.62 9.53
C ARG A 152 -17.77 -5.42 10.84
N SER A 153 -16.73 -6.18 11.15
CA SER A 153 -16.67 -7.01 12.36
C SER A 153 -16.28 -6.23 13.62
N GLY A 154 -15.92 -4.95 13.50
CA GLY A 154 -15.39 -4.15 14.60
C GLY A 154 -13.89 -4.33 14.84
N ALA A 155 -13.17 -5.05 13.96
CA ALA A 155 -11.72 -5.28 14.11
C ALA A 155 -10.87 -4.01 13.96
N LEU A 156 -11.35 -3.00 13.23
CA LEU A 156 -10.55 -1.81 12.89
C LEU A 156 -10.16 -0.97 14.11
N ALA A 157 -11.02 -0.86 15.12
CA ALA A 157 -10.72 -0.10 16.34
C ALA A 157 -9.62 -0.76 17.19
N PRO A 158 -9.68 -2.08 17.52
CA PRO A 158 -8.57 -2.79 18.13
C PRO A 158 -7.27 -2.74 17.31
N LEU A 159 -7.33 -2.89 15.98
CA LEU A 159 -6.15 -2.78 15.12
C LEU A 159 -5.51 -1.38 15.21
N THR A 160 -6.32 -0.33 15.17
CA THR A 160 -5.86 1.07 15.32
C THR A 160 -5.22 1.31 16.69
N ARG A 161 -5.75 0.69 17.76
CA ARG A 161 -5.12 0.74 19.09
C ARG A 161 -3.79 0.00 19.12
N LEU A 162 -3.73 -1.21 18.57
CA LEU A 162 -2.54 -2.07 18.58
C LEU A 162 -1.42 -1.58 17.66
N ALA A 163 -1.73 -0.76 16.64
CA ALA A 163 -0.72 -0.03 15.87
C ALA A 163 0.13 0.92 16.74
N LYS A 164 -0.34 1.29 17.94
CA LYS A 164 0.42 2.07 18.94
C LYS A 164 1.15 1.19 19.95
N SER A 165 1.22 -0.12 19.74
CA SER A 165 1.93 -1.03 20.63
C SER A 165 3.42 -0.66 20.72
N LYS A 166 4.02 -0.90 21.89
CA LYS A 166 5.47 -0.82 22.08
C LYS A 166 6.18 -2.07 21.56
N ASP A 167 5.44 -3.15 21.36
CA ASP A 167 5.96 -4.36 20.72
C ASP A 167 5.96 -4.17 19.20
N MET A 168 7.15 -4.29 18.61
CA MET A 168 7.36 -4.05 17.19
C MET A 168 6.67 -5.08 16.29
N ARG A 169 6.53 -6.34 16.73
CA ARG A 169 5.83 -7.37 15.95
C ARG A 169 4.33 -7.07 15.91
N VAL A 170 3.75 -6.71 17.04
CA VAL A 170 2.34 -6.27 17.12
C VAL A 170 2.11 -5.03 16.26
N GLN A 171 3.00 -4.02 16.34
CA GLN A 171 2.87 -2.80 15.55
C GLN A 171 2.98 -3.05 14.04
N ARG A 172 3.94 -3.88 13.60
CA ARG A 172 4.07 -4.28 12.18
C ARG A 172 2.84 -5.01 11.68
N ASN A 173 2.36 -6.02 12.41
CA ASN A 173 1.15 -6.76 12.03
C ASN A 173 -0.05 -5.81 11.98
N ALA A 174 -0.24 -4.96 12.99
CA ALA A 174 -1.38 -4.05 13.04
C ALA A 174 -1.36 -3.05 11.87
N THR A 175 -0.21 -2.43 11.59
CA THR A 175 -0.08 -1.49 10.47
C THR A 175 -0.19 -2.16 9.10
N GLY A 176 0.30 -3.40 8.95
CA GLY A 176 0.08 -4.24 7.77
C GLY A 176 -1.39 -4.57 7.55
N ALA A 177 -2.13 -4.92 8.61
CA ALA A 177 -3.57 -5.13 8.53
C ALA A 177 -4.29 -3.83 8.12
N LEU A 178 -3.97 -2.69 8.74
CA LEU A 178 -4.57 -1.40 8.38
C LEU A 178 -4.30 -1.03 6.91
N LEU A 179 -3.09 -1.30 6.39
CA LEU A 179 -2.77 -1.15 4.97
C LEU A 179 -3.69 -2.01 4.09
N ASN A 180 -3.81 -3.32 4.38
CA ASN A 180 -4.65 -4.23 3.59
C ASN A 180 -6.12 -3.78 3.51
N MET A 181 -6.58 -3.01 4.50
CA MET A 181 -7.92 -2.44 4.57
C MET A 181 -8.10 -1.13 3.76
N THR A 182 -7.09 -0.64 3.05
CA THR A 182 -7.19 0.62 2.28
C THR A 182 -7.53 0.45 0.79
N HIS A 183 -7.74 -0.78 0.32
CA HIS A 183 -7.86 -1.05 -1.14
C HIS A 183 -9.23 -0.71 -1.74
N SER A 184 -10.30 -0.64 -0.95
CA SER A 184 -11.63 -0.21 -1.42
C SER A 184 -12.10 1.07 -0.73
N ASP A 185 -12.93 1.85 -1.42
CA ASP A 185 -13.48 3.10 -0.86
C ASP A 185 -14.23 2.86 0.46
N ASP A 186 -15.17 1.91 0.50
CA ASP A 186 -15.93 1.60 1.72
C ASP A 186 -15.00 1.25 2.89
N ASN A 187 -13.97 0.41 2.67
CA ASN A 187 -13.04 0.05 3.75
C ASN A 187 -12.19 1.25 4.18
N ARG A 188 -11.79 2.14 3.26
CA ARG A 188 -11.10 3.39 3.62
C ARG A 188 -11.99 4.26 4.48
N GLN A 189 -13.28 4.42 4.14
CA GLN A 189 -14.22 5.19 4.96
C GLN A 189 -14.38 4.58 6.37
N GLN A 190 -14.52 3.25 6.48
CA GLN A 190 -14.60 2.55 7.77
C GLN A 190 -13.31 2.74 8.60
N LEU A 191 -12.14 2.66 7.96
CA LEU A 191 -10.85 2.87 8.61
C LEU A 191 -10.68 4.30 9.14
N VAL A 192 -11.14 5.27 8.35
CA VAL A 192 -11.15 6.69 8.69
C VAL A 192 -12.15 6.98 9.82
N ALA A 193 -13.29 6.30 9.84
CA ALA A 193 -14.26 6.35 10.95
C ALA A 193 -13.72 5.72 12.23
N ALA A 194 -12.90 4.66 12.13
CA ALA A 194 -12.23 4.02 13.26
C ALA A 194 -11.08 4.86 13.87
N GLY A 195 -10.79 6.04 13.33
CA GLY A 195 -9.78 6.96 13.89
C GLY A 195 -8.34 6.56 13.55
N ALA A 196 -8.12 5.86 12.44
CA ALA A 196 -6.78 5.40 12.06
C ALA A 196 -5.85 6.52 11.59
N ILE A 197 -6.37 7.62 11.00
CA ILE A 197 -5.57 8.69 10.40
C ILE A 197 -4.50 9.23 11.36
N PRO A 198 -4.82 9.74 12.57
CA PRO A 198 -3.80 10.32 13.45
C PRO A 198 -2.73 9.31 13.86
N VAL A 199 -3.11 8.03 13.98
CA VAL A 199 -2.17 6.95 14.31
C VAL A 199 -1.21 6.72 13.14
N LEU A 200 -1.71 6.55 11.92
CA LEU A 200 -0.88 6.36 10.74
C LEU A 200 0.07 7.54 10.51
N VAL A 201 -0.40 8.77 10.70
CA VAL A 201 0.44 9.98 10.56
C VAL A 201 1.54 10.01 11.62
N SER A 202 1.22 9.68 12.88
CA SER A 202 2.23 9.62 13.95
C SER A 202 3.30 8.55 13.72
N LEU A 203 2.97 7.47 13.01
CA LEU A 203 3.88 6.36 12.72
C LEU A 203 4.75 6.59 11.48
N LEU A 204 4.57 7.69 10.75
CA LEU A 204 5.51 8.11 9.69
C LEU A 204 6.92 8.36 10.24
N SER A 205 7.04 8.76 11.51
CA SER A 205 8.33 8.92 12.20
C SER A 205 8.82 7.65 12.91
N SER A 206 8.23 6.49 12.63
CA SER A 206 8.69 5.23 13.22
C SER A 206 10.16 4.95 12.83
N PRO A 207 11.01 4.44 13.74
CA PRO A 207 12.35 3.99 13.39
C PRO A 207 12.33 2.70 12.53
N ASP A 208 11.17 2.06 12.42
CA ASP A 208 10.99 0.81 11.70
C ASP A 208 10.53 1.06 10.26
N THR A 209 11.36 0.64 9.30
CA THR A 209 11.12 0.90 7.88
C THR A 209 9.86 0.20 7.34
N ASP A 210 9.47 -0.95 7.89
CA ASP A 210 8.27 -1.65 7.44
C ASP A 210 7.01 -0.94 7.95
N VAL A 211 7.02 -0.51 9.21
CA VAL A 211 5.94 0.34 9.77
C VAL A 211 5.82 1.64 8.98
N GLN A 212 6.93 2.33 8.70
CA GLN A 212 6.92 3.54 7.86
C GLN A 212 6.33 3.25 6.49
N TYR A 213 6.75 2.16 5.84
CA TYR A 213 6.24 1.76 4.53
C TYR A 213 4.74 1.48 4.57
N TYR A 214 4.25 0.69 5.53
CA TYR A 214 2.83 0.36 5.66
C TYR A 214 1.98 1.60 5.93
N CYS A 215 2.40 2.47 6.85
CA CYS A 215 1.68 3.69 7.16
C CYS A 215 1.68 4.69 6.00
N THR A 216 2.80 4.85 5.30
CA THR A 216 2.91 5.74 4.14
C THR A 216 2.02 5.24 3.00
N THR A 217 2.03 3.93 2.72
CA THR A 217 1.20 3.32 1.68
C THR A 217 -0.29 3.43 2.04
N ALA A 218 -0.65 3.18 3.30
CA ALA A 218 -2.03 3.32 3.76
C ALA A 218 -2.54 4.77 3.60
N LEU A 219 -1.73 5.77 3.97
CA LEU A 219 -2.07 7.18 3.77
C LEU A 219 -2.14 7.58 2.30
N SER A 220 -1.25 7.03 1.45
CA SER A 220 -1.31 7.20 0.00
C SER A 220 -2.65 6.73 -0.57
N ASN A 221 -3.10 5.53 -0.17
CA ASN A 221 -4.39 4.97 -0.58
C ASN A 221 -5.58 5.78 -0.03
N ILE A 222 -5.51 6.24 1.21
CA ILE A 222 -6.52 7.14 1.81
C ILE A 222 -6.63 8.46 1.05
N ALA A 223 -5.51 9.01 0.57
CA ALA A 223 -5.49 10.28 -0.16
C ALA A 223 -6.08 10.20 -1.58
N VAL A 224 -6.45 9.01 -2.08
CA VAL A 224 -7.15 8.86 -3.36
C VAL A 224 -8.53 9.53 -3.31
N ASP A 225 -9.23 9.47 -2.17
CA ASP A 225 -10.57 10.02 -2.03
C ASP A 225 -10.55 11.51 -1.65
N SER A 226 -11.32 12.34 -2.36
CA SER A 226 -11.38 13.79 -2.13
C SER A 226 -11.90 14.15 -0.73
N ALA A 227 -12.87 13.40 -0.20
CA ALA A 227 -13.39 13.59 1.15
C ALA A 227 -12.30 13.35 2.22
N ASN A 228 -11.47 12.32 2.01
CA ASN A 228 -10.38 11.98 2.91
C ASN A 228 -9.26 13.03 2.85
N ARG A 229 -8.92 13.54 1.66
CA ARG A 229 -7.97 14.66 1.51
C ARG A 229 -8.40 15.91 2.25
N LYS A 230 -9.69 16.28 2.18
CA LYS A 230 -10.26 17.41 2.94
C LYS A 230 -10.12 17.20 4.45
N ARG A 231 -10.40 15.98 4.94
CA ARG A 231 -10.23 15.66 6.36
C ARG A 231 -8.77 15.75 6.80
N LEU A 232 -7.84 15.14 6.04
CA LEU A 232 -6.39 15.24 6.29
C LEU A 232 -5.95 16.71 6.36
N ALA A 233 -6.47 17.56 5.47
CA ALA A 233 -6.11 18.97 5.39
C ALA A 233 -6.59 19.80 6.60
N GLN A 234 -7.58 19.29 7.33
CA GLN A 234 -8.17 19.92 8.51
C GLN A 234 -7.52 19.38 9.80
N THR A 235 -7.17 18.09 9.84
CA THR A 235 -6.74 17.44 11.09
C THR A 235 -5.23 17.21 11.18
N GLU A 236 -4.51 17.10 10.06
CA GLU A 236 -3.12 16.63 10.02
C GLU A 236 -2.16 17.66 9.40
N THR A 237 -1.98 18.81 10.06
CA THR A 237 -1.15 19.93 9.56
C THR A 237 0.33 19.62 9.36
N LYS A 238 0.83 18.51 9.91
CA LYS A 238 2.22 18.06 9.75
C LYS A 238 2.41 17.00 8.68
N LEU A 239 1.32 16.50 8.07
CA LEU A 239 1.36 15.38 7.12
C LEU A 239 2.33 15.66 5.96
N VAL A 240 2.18 16.80 5.30
CA VAL A 240 3.03 17.18 4.14
C VAL A 240 4.50 17.23 4.55
N GLN A 241 4.82 17.86 5.68
CA GLN A 241 6.18 17.95 6.18
C GLN A 241 6.80 16.57 6.48
N SER A 242 6.00 15.66 7.06
CA SER A 242 6.43 14.28 7.34
C SER A 242 6.70 13.50 6.06
N LEU A 243 5.80 13.59 5.06
CA LEU A 243 5.99 12.93 3.77
C LEU A 243 7.20 13.50 3.01
N VAL A 244 7.42 14.81 3.04
CA VAL A 244 8.62 15.45 2.48
C VAL A 244 9.89 14.97 3.17
N HIS A 245 9.86 14.76 4.48
CA HIS A 245 10.99 14.19 5.22
C HIS A 245 11.27 12.74 4.79
N LEU A 246 10.23 11.92 4.59
CA LEU A 246 10.38 10.53 4.15
C LEU A 246 11.01 10.39 2.76
N MET A 247 10.75 11.32 1.83
CA MET A 247 11.44 11.33 0.53
C MET A 247 12.96 11.54 0.65
N LYS A 248 13.44 12.15 1.74
CA LYS A 248 14.87 12.34 2.04
C LYS A 248 15.51 11.13 2.75
N GLY A 249 14.74 10.10 3.05
CA GLY A 249 15.22 8.87 3.68
C GLY A 249 16.10 8.03 2.77
N GLN A 250 16.49 6.84 3.25
CA GLN A 250 17.38 5.93 2.53
C GLN A 250 16.67 4.71 1.92
N ALA A 251 15.39 4.51 2.21
CA ALA A 251 14.64 3.33 1.79
C ALA A 251 13.81 3.65 0.53
N PRO A 252 14.18 3.14 -0.68
CA PRO A 252 13.49 3.47 -1.92
C PRO A 252 11.99 3.17 -1.88
N LYS A 253 11.59 2.06 -1.26
CA LYS A 253 10.18 1.69 -1.10
C LYS A 253 9.37 2.75 -0.34
N VAL A 254 9.97 3.39 0.68
CA VAL A 254 9.31 4.43 1.47
C VAL A 254 9.30 5.76 0.70
N GLN A 255 10.40 6.09 0.03
CA GLN A 255 10.51 7.29 -0.80
C GLN A 255 9.46 7.28 -1.93
N CYS A 256 9.31 6.15 -2.64
CA CYS A 256 8.27 5.97 -3.66
C CYS A 256 6.88 6.23 -3.10
N GLN A 257 6.54 5.60 -1.97
CA GLN A 257 5.22 5.74 -1.38
C GLN A 257 4.96 7.14 -0.83
N ALA A 258 5.99 7.83 -0.34
CA ALA A 258 5.87 9.22 0.09
C ALA A 258 5.60 10.15 -1.09
N ALA A 259 6.30 9.97 -2.21
CA ALA A 259 6.05 10.72 -3.45
C ALA A 259 4.66 10.44 -4.03
N LEU A 260 4.20 9.18 -4.01
CA LEU A 260 2.84 8.80 -4.43
C LEU A 260 1.76 9.38 -3.51
N ALA A 261 1.98 9.39 -2.20
CA ALA A 261 1.05 10.04 -1.26
C ALA A 261 0.96 11.54 -1.55
N LEU A 262 2.09 12.21 -1.77
CA LEU A 262 2.14 13.62 -2.14
C LEU A 262 1.48 13.90 -3.50
N ARG A 263 1.66 13.03 -4.50
CA ARG A 263 0.96 13.08 -5.78
C ARG A 263 -0.56 13.04 -5.58
N ASN A 264 -1.05 12.10 -4.78
CA ASN A 264 -2.48 11.93 -4.52
C ASN A 264 -3.05 13.16 -3.79
N LEU A 265 -2.34 13.68 -2.79
CA LEU A 265 -2.68 14.93 -2.10
C LEU A 265 -2.71 16.12 -3.07
N ALA A 266 -1.71 16.25 -3.94
CA ALA A 266 -1.59 17.30 -4.96
C ALA A 266 -2.69 17.26 -6.05
N SER A 267 -3.64 16.33 -5.97
CA SER A 267 -4.88 16.42 -6.74
C SER A 267 -5.73 17.63 -6.31
N ASP A 268 -5.52 18.17 -5.10
CA ASP A 268 -6.18 19.38 -4.63
C ASP A 268 -5.19 20.56 -4.59
N GLU A 269 -5.64 21.72 -5.05
CA GLU A 269 -4.88 22.98 -5.15
C GLU A 269 -4.13 23.36 -3.86
N LYS A 270 -4.81 23.21 -2.70
CA LYS A 270 -4.21 23.51 -1.39
C LYS A 270 -2.89 22.75 -1.20
N TYR A 271 -2.86 21.47 -1.53
CA TYR A 271 -1.68 20.65 -1.36
C TYR A 271 -0.61 20.95 -2.42
N GLN A 272 -0.99 21.31 -3.65
CA GLN A 272 -0.02 21.75 -4.67
C GLN A 272 0.86 22.88 -4.14
N LEU A 273 0.26 23.88 -3.49
CA LEU A 273 0.99 24.98 -2.84
C LEU A 273 1.73 24.54 -1.57
N GLU A 274 1.09 23.74 -0.71
CA GLU A 274 1.65 23.32 0.57
C GLU A 274 2.92 22.49 0.42
N ILE A 275 2.96 21.60 -0.58
CA ILE A 275 4.14 20.75 -0.86
C ILE A 275 5.35 21.59 -1.24
N VAL A 276 5.17 22.64 -2.05
CA VAL A 276 6.25 23.56 -2.40
C VAL A 276 6.70 24.36 -1.17
N ARG A 277 5.76 24.88 -0.38
CA ARG A 277 6.06 25.61 0.87
C ARG A 277 6.81 24.76 1.90
N ALA A 278 6.52 23.46 1.96
CA ALA A 278 7.20 22.51 2.84
C ALA A 278 8.59 22.07 2.34
N GLY A 279 9.06 22.62 1.20
CA GLY A 279 10.37 22.27 0.62
C GLY A 279 10.38 20.89 -0.04
N GLY A 280 9.27 20.50 -0.68
CA GLY A 280 9.14 19.23 -1.40
C GLY A 280 9.90 19.16 -2.72
N LEU A 281 10.26 20.31 -3.32
CA LEU A 281 10.92 20.36 -4.63
C LEU A 281 12.32 19.72 -4.65
N PRO A 282 13.27 20.05 -3.74
CA PRO A 282 14.59 19.42 -3.76
C PRO A 282 14.58 17.88 -3.65
N PRO A 283 13.84 17.25 -2.71
CA PRO A 283 13.78 15.78 -2.69
C PRO A 283 13.11 15.20 -3.93
N LEU A 284 12.06 15.82 -4.49
CA LEU A 284 11.46 15.35 -5.74
C LEU A 284 12.44 15.37 -6.90
N LEU A 285 13.24 16.43 -7.03
CA LEU A 285 14.28 16.53 -8.06
C LEU A 285 15.31 15.41 -7.92
N HIS A 286 15.75 15.13 -6.69
CA HIS A 286 16.68 14.05 -6.40
C HIS A 286 16.11 12.68 -6.81
N LEU A 287 14.83 12.40 -6.51
CA LEU A 287 14.17 11.16 -6.89
C LEU A 287 13.99 11.03 -8.41
N LEU A 288 13.70 12.15 -9.09
CA LEU A 288 13.52 12.22 -10.54
C LEU A 288 14.83 11.88 -11.29
N GLN A 289 15.99 12.19 -10.70
CA GLN A 289 17.32 11.89 -11.22
C GLN A 289 17.87 10.50 -10.81
N SER A 290 17.04 9.67 -10.17
CA SER A 290 17.43 8.33 -9.77
C SER A 290 17.62 7.41 -10.98
N SER A 291 18.39 6.32 -10.81
CA SER A 291 18.43 5.22 -11.78
C SER A 291 17.35 4.16 -11.54
N TYR A 292 16.57 4.29 -10.46
CA TYR A 292 15.52 3.34 -10.11
C TYR A 292 14.16 3.82 -10.60
N LEU A 293 13.64 3.14 -11.63
CA LEU A 293 12.45 3.53 -12.38
C LEU A 293 11.22 3.87 -11.51
N PRO A 294 10.87 3.11 -10.46
CA PRO A 294 9.73 3.47 -9.60
C PRO A 294 9.89 4.80 -8.85
N LEU A 295 11.13 5.23 -8.54
CA LEU A 295 11.35 6.56 -7.94
C LEU A 295 11.12 7.65 -8.98
N ILE A 296 11.70 7.50 -10.18
CA ILE A 296 11.51 8.43 -11.29
C ILE A 296 10.02 8.61 -11.56
N LEU A 297 9.29 7.51 -11.74
CA LEU A 297 7.86 7.51 -12.05
C LEU A 297 7.05 8.21 -10.95
N SER A 298 7.29 7.86 -9.69
CA SER A 298 6.59 8.48 -8.56
C SER A 298 6.87 9.99 -8.45
N ALA A 299 8.10 10.42 -8.74
CA ALA A 299 8.53 11.81 -8.66
C ALA A 299 7.97 12.65 -9.83
N VAL A 300 8.07 12.14 -11.07
CA VAL A 300 7.58 12.85 -12.26
C VAL A 300 6.05 12.97 -12.26
N ALA A 301 5.34 11.95 -11.78
CA ALA A 301 3.90 12.02 -11.59
C ALA A 301 3.50 13.03 -10.49
N CYS A 302 4.28 13.11 -9.41
CA CYS A 302 4.05 14.06 -8.33
C CYS A 302 4.28 15.51 -8.79
N ILE A 303 5.42 15.80 -9.44
CA ILE A 303 5.72 17.15 -9.92
C ILE A 303 4.74 17.61 -11.00
N ARG A 304 4.23 16.69 -11.85
CA ARG A 304 3.14 17.01 -12.79
C ARG A 304 1.94 17.60 -12.07
N ASN A 305 1.44 16.95 -11.00
CA ASN A 305 0.30 17.46 -10.25
C ASN A 305 0.60 18.79 -9.55
N ILE A 306 1.81 18.95 -8.99
CA ILE A 306 2.24 20.20 -8.33
C ILE A 306 2.33 21.36 -9.34
N SER A 307 2.76 21.08 -10.57
CA SER A 307 2.93 22.07 -11.65
C SER A 307 1.62 22.63 -12.20
N ILE A 308 0.48 22.02 -11.89
CA ILE A 308 -0.84 22.50 -12.33
C ILE A 308 -1.10 23.92 -11.78
N HIS A 309 -0.59 24.24 -10.59
CA HIS A 309 -0.80 25.54 -9.98
C HIS A 309 0.15 26.62 -10.55
N PRO A 310 -0.36 27.73 -11.10
CA PRO A 310 0.50 28.76 -11.72
C PRO A 310 1.56 29.37 -10.79
N MET A 311 1.26 29.53 -9.49
CA MET A 311 2.26 30.05 -8.54
C MET A 311 3.46 29.10 -8.31
N ASN A 312 3.34 27.84 -8.72
CA ASN A 312 4.42 26.87 -8.60
C ASN A 312 5.34 26.84 -9.83
N GLU A 313 4.96 27.47 -10.95
CA GLU A 313 5.75 27.44 -12.18
C GLU A 313 7.19 27.94 -11.96
N SER A 314 7.34 29.18 -11.47
CA SER A 314 8.67 29.77 -11.22
C SER A 314 9.45 28.99 -10.15
N PRO A 315 8.89 28.64 -8.97
CA PRO A 315 9.58 27.79 -8.00
C PRO A 315 10.10 26.46 -8.57
N ILE A 316 9.35 25.79 -9.44
CA ILE A 316 9.77 24.53 -10.07
C ILE A 316 10.93 24.78 -11.05
N ILE A 317 10.84 25.83 -11.87
CA ILE A 317 11.90 26.22 -12.81
C ILE A 317 13.18 26.59 -12.06
N ASP A 318 13.07 27.46 -11.05
CA ASP A 318 14.18 27.95 -10.24
C ASP A 318 14.85 26.82 -9.44
N ALA A 319 14.10 25.76 -9.11
CA ALA A 319 14.63 24.55 -8.49
C ALA A 319 15.41 23.65 -9.47
N GLY A 320 15.39 23.92 -10.78
CA GLY A 320 16.21 23.22 -11.78
C GLY A 320 15.55 22.00 -12.44
N PHE A 321 14.21 21.94 -12.49
CA PHE A 321 13.49 20.78 -13.06
C PHE A 321 13.52 20.70 -14.58
N LEU A 322 13.78 21.78 -15.31
CA LEU A 322 13.62 21.82 -16.77
C LEU A 322 14.47 20.78 -17.51
N ARG A 323 15.79 20.78 -17.30
CA ARG A 323 16.68 19.83 -18.00
C ARG A 323 16.38 18.36 -17.64
N PRO A 324 16.24 17.97 -16.37
CA PRO A 324 15.84 16.61 -16.03
C PRO A 324 14.51 16.17 -16.64
N LEU A 325 13.52 17.07 -16.73
CA LEU A 325 12.26 16.76 -17.42
C LEU A 325 12.46 16.56 -18.93
N VAL A 326 13.31 17.36 -19.59
CA VAL A 326 13.67 17.18 -21.00
C VAL A 326 14.41 15.85 -21.21
N ASP A 327 15.33 15.49 -20.32
CA ASP A 327 16.07 14.21 -20.39
C ASP A 327 15.10 13.02 -20.30
N LEU A 328 14.08 13.09 -19.45
CA LEU A 328 13.05 12.05 -19.30
C LEU A 328 12.15 11.88 -20.53
N LEU A 329 12.09 12.85 -21.45
CA LEU A 329 11.43 12.63 -22.74
C LEU A 329 12.13 11.53 -23.55
N GLY A 330 13.42 11.29 -23.29
CA GLY A 330 14.19 10.20 -23.91
C GLY A 330 13.90 8.79 -23.36
N SER A 331 13.02 8.64 -22.37
CA SER A 331 12.62 7.33 -21.81
C SER A 331 11.61 6.60 -22.73
N THR A 332 12.04 6.24 -23.93
CA THR A 332 11.19 5.66 -25.00
C THR A 332 10.58 4.30 -24.66
N ASP A 333 11.09 3.63 -23.63
CA ASP A 333 10.58 2.38 -23.07
C ASP A 333 9.49 2.59 -22.01
N ASN A 334 9.21 3.84 -21.61
CA ASN A 334 8.23 4.17 -20.58
C ASN A 334 7.34 5.36 -20.97
N GLU A 335 6.20 5.03 -21.56
CA GLU A 335 5.17 6.00 -21.98
C GLU A 335 4.68 6.91 -20.84
N GLU A 336 4.48 6.37 -19.64
CA GLU A 336 3.95 7.14 -18.50
C GLU A 336 4.93 8.22 -18.04
N ILE A 337 6.24 7.92 -18.03
CA ILE A 337 7.29 8.90 -17.73
C ILE A 337 7.32 10.00 -18.78
N GLN A 338 7.30 9.64 -20.07
CA GLN A 338 7.30 10.64 -21.15
C GLN A 338 6.09 11.56 -21.04
N CYS A 339 4.89 11.00 -20.91
CA CYS A 339 3.64 11.75 -20.74
C CYS A 339 3.71 12.69 -19.53
N HIS A 340 4.17 12.21 -18.37
CA HIS A 340 4.27 13.05 -17.18
C HIS A 340 5.30 14.17 -17.33
N ALA A 341 6.45 13.88 -17.94
CA ALA A 341 7.51 14.85 -18.15
C ALA A 341 7.06 15.99 -19.09
N ILE A 342 6.51 15.66 -20.26
CA ILE A 342 6.07 16.66 -21.22
C ILE A 342 4.86 17.46 -20.73
N SER A 343 3.93 16.82 -20.02
CA SER A 343 2.77 17.48 -19.42
C SER A 343 3.21 18.47 -18.33
N THR A 344 4.26 18.14 -17.58
CA THR A 344 4.88 19.08 -16.62
C THR A 344 5.50 20.27 -17.35
N LEU A 345 6.30 20.04 -18.40
CA LEU A 345 6.89 21.12 -19.20
C LEU A 345 5.83 22.04 -19.80
N ARG A 346 4.72 21.49 -20.30
CA ARG A 346 3.56 22.25 -20.79
C ARG A 346 2.97 23.15 -19.70
N ASN A 347 2.74 22.61 -18.51
CA ASN A 347 2.20 23.39 -17.39
C ASN A 347 3.13 24.55 -17.00
N LEU A 348 4.44 24.31 -16.96
CA LEU A 348 5.44 25.35 -16.66
C LEU A 348 5.48 26.46 -17.71
N ALA A 349 5.11 26.15 -18.95
CA ALA A 349 5.05 27.10 -20.07
C ALA A 349 3.68 27.80 -20.22
N ALA A 350 2.67 27.43 -19.44
CA ALA A 350 1.29 27.83 -19.71
C ALA A 350 1.05 29.34 -19.52
N SER A 351 1.59 29.95 -18.45
CA SER A 351 1.16 31.29 -18.02
C SER A 351 2.09 32.43 -18.41
N SER A 352 3.39 32.20 -18.57
CA SER A 352 4.39 33.27 -18.71
C SER A 352 5.29 33.08 -19.92
N ASP A 353 5.45 34.12 -20.75
CA ASP A 353 6.36 34.07 -21.92
C ASP A 353 7.83 33.89 -21.51
N ARG A 354 8.23 34.46 -20.37
CA ARG A 354 9.55 34.17 -19.78
C ARG A 354 9.71 32.67 -19.53
N ASN A 355 8.69 32.02 -18.96
CA ASN A 355 8.77 30.58 -18.68
C ASN A 355 8.76 29.76 -19.98
N LYS A 356 7.93 30.15 -20.97
CA LYS A 356 7.95 29.53 -22.31
C LYS A 356 9.35 29.59 -22.93
N GLN A 357 10.00 30.75 -22.85
CA GLN A 357 11.38 30.92 -23.33
C GLN A 357 12.34 29.98 -22.60
N LEU A 358 12.26 29.88 -21.26
CA LEU A 358 13.12 28.97 -20.50
C LEU A 358 12.88 27.49 -20.84
N VAL A 359 11.63 27.08 -21.10
CA VAL A 359 11.30 25.72 -21.57
C VAL A 359 11.90 25.45 -22.95
N LEU A 360 11.83 26.42 -23.86
CA LEU A 360 12.46 26.35 -25.19
C LEU A 360 13.98 26.23 -25.08
N GLU A 361 14.63 27.09 -24.29
CA GLU A 361 16.07 27.12 -24.07
C GLU A 361 16.59 25.84 -23.38
N ALA A 362 15.74 25.16 -22.59
CA ALA A 362 16.07 23.87 -22.00
C ALA A 362 16.13 22.72 -23.02
N GLY A 363 15.70 22.93 -24.26
CA GLY A 363 15.76 21.94 -25.34
C GLY A 363 14.49 21.10 -25.51
N ALA A 364 13.38 21.48 -24.87
CA ALA A 364 12.15 20.69 -24.89
C ALA A 364 11.60 20.48 -26.31
N VAL A 365 11.59 21.53 -27.15
CA VAL A 365 11.04 21.46 -28.51
C VAL A 365 11.91 20.62 -29.43
N GLN A 366 13.23 20.73 -29.32
CA GLN A 366 14.20 19.91 -30.05
C GLN A 366 13.96 18.44 -29.74
N LYS A 367 13.82 18.12 -28.46
CA LYS A 367 13.58 16.75 -28.02
C LYS A 367 12.23 16.21 -28.48
N CYS A 368 11.17 17.03 -28.43
CA CYS A 368 9.88 16.66 -29.01
C CYS A 368 9.99 16.40 -30.51
N LYS A 369 10.67 17.26 -31.28
CA LYS A 369 10.85 17.08 -32.73
C LYS A 369 11.53 15.75 -33.08
N GLU A 370 12.55 15.37 -32.32
CA GLU A 370 13.27 14.10 -32.51
C GLU A 370 12.37 12.87 -32.32
N LEU A 371 11.34 12.96 -31.48
CA LEU A 371 10.62 11.79 -30.98
C LEU A 371 9.16 11.71 -31.44
N VAL A 372 8.50 12.84 -31.70
CA VAL A 372 7.03 12.95 -31.80
C VAL A 372 6.40 12.06 -32.88
N LEU A 373 7.15 11.69 -33.92
CA LEU A 373 6.67 10.81 -35.00
C LEU A 373 6.76 9.32 -34.67
N GLU A 374 7.59 8.94 -33.69
CA GLU A 374 7.93 7.53 -33.37
C GLU A 374 7.39 7.08 -32.00
N VAL A 375 6.73 7.97 -31.26
CA VAL A 375 6.17 7.69 -29.92
C VAL A 375 4.69 7.27 -29.99
N PRO A 376 4.16 6.60 -28.94
CA PRO A 376 2.74 6.30 -28.83
C PRO A 376 1.85 7.55 -28.91
N LEU A 377 0.60 7.37 -29.36
CA LEU A 377 -0.37 8.46 -29.57
C LEU A 377 -0.61 9.33 -28.33
N SER A 378 -0.55 8.75 -27.13
CA SER A 378 -0.68 9.46 -25.86
C SER A 378 0.44 10.48 -25.65
N VAL A 379 1.69 10.07 -25.88
CA VAL A 379 2.88 10.93 -25.80
C VAL A 379 2.83 11.98 -26.90
N GLN A 380 2.44 11.58 -28.11
CA GLN A 380 2.29 12.46 -29.26
C GLN A 380 1.25 13.57 -29.00
N SER A 381 0.12 13.24 -28.36
CA SER A 381 -0.91 14.22 -27.96
C SER A 381 -0.33 15.26 -27.00
N GLU A 382 0.41 14.81 -25.97
CA GLU A 382 0.98 15.73 -25.00
C GLU A 382 2.15 16.56 -25.57
N MET A 383 2.99 16.00 -26.45
CA MET A 383 4.07 16.73 -27.15
C MET A 383 3.52 17.81 -28.07
N THR A 384 2.49 17.49 -28.86
CA THR A 384 1.86 18.49 -29.76
C THR A 384 1.14 19.57 -28.96
N ALA A 385 0.48 19.23 -27.85
CA ALA A 385 -0.10 20.21 -26.94
C ALA A 385 0.96 21.16 -26.35
N ALA A 386 2.13 20.64 -25.95
CA ALA A 386 3.22 21.46 -25.44
C ALA A 386 3.76 22.43 -26.50
N ILE A 387 3.95 21.97 -27.74
CA ILE A 387 4.38 22.84 -28.85
C ILE A 387 3.32 23.90 -29.14
N ALA A 388 2.02 23.55 -29.12
CA ALA A 388 0.93 24.50 -29.31
C ALA A 388 0.91 25.61 -28.25
N VAL A 389 1.18 25.28 -26.98
CA VAL A 389 1.29 26.27 -25.89
C VAL A 389 2.46 27.23 -26.12
N LEU A 390 3.61 26.72 -26.58
CA LEU A 390 4.78 27.57 -26.88
C LEU A 390 4.52 28.48 -28.08
N ALA A 391 3.78 28.00 -29.09
CA ALA A 391 3.43 28.75 -30.29
C ALA A 391 2.50 29.95 -30.03
N LEU A 392 1.86 30.03 -28.85
CA LEU A 392 1.06 31.19 -28.44
C LEU A 392 1.90 32.45 -28.17
N SER A 393 3.21 32.30 -27.98
CA SER A 393 4.10 33.44 -27.73
C SER A 393 4.67 33.99 -29.03
N ASP A 394 4.34 35.25 -29.34
CA ASP A 394 4.84 35.94 -30.54
C ASP A 394 6.37 36.00 -30.59
N ASP A 395 7.03 36.20 -29.45
CA ASP A 395 8.50 36.27 -29.35
C ASP A 395 9.18 34.93 -29.67
N LEU A 396 8.48 33.81 -29.47
CA LEU A 396 9.03 32.47 -29.72
C LEU A 396 8.78 31.95 -31.12
N LYS A 397 7.86 32.55 -31.90
CA LYS A 397 7.52 32.06 -33.25
C LYS A 397 8.73 31.93 -34.17
N PRO A 398 9.63 32.93 -34.29
CA PRO A 398 10.80 32.80 -35.16
C PRO A 398 11.70 31.64 -34.74
N HIS A 399 11.91 31.47 -33.44
CA HIS A 399 12.72 30.38 -32.89
C HIS A 399 12.11 29.01 -33.17
N LEU A 400 10.79 28.87 -33.01
CA LEU A 400 10.08 27.62 -33.30
C LEU A 400 10.15 27.28 -34.80
N LEU A 401 10.02 28.28 -35.68
CA LEU A 401 10.18 28.10 -37.13
C LEU A 401 11.61 27.69 -37.49
N ASP A 402 12.63 28.34 -36.91
CA ASP A 402 14.04 28.01 -37.13
C ASP A 402 14.39 26.58 -36.68
N LEU A 403 13.69 26.06 -35.67
CA LEU A 403 13.83 24.67 -35.23
C LEU A 403 13.20 23.65 -36.19
N GLY A 404 12.44 24.10 -37.19
CA GLY A 404 11.77 23.25 -38.17
C GLY A 404 10.58 22.49 -37.58
N VAL A 405 9.81 23.10 -36.68
CA VAL A 405 8.62 22.43 -36.09
C VAL A 405 7.55 22.08 -37.13
N PHE A 406 7.52 22.76 -38.27
CA PHE A 406 6.58 22.45 -39.37
C PHE A 406 6.83 21.06 -39.96
N ASP A 407 8.09 20.61 -40.00
CA ASP A 407 8.47 19.29 -40.56
C ASP A 407 7.77 18.14 -39.83
N VAL A 408 7.47 18.33 -38.54
CA VAL A 408 6.77 17.33 -37.72
C VAL A 408 5.29 17.66 -37.53
N LEU A 409 4.89 18.93 -37.43
CA LEU A 409 3.48 19.29 -37.19
C LEU A 409 2.59 19.10 -38.42
N ILE A 410 3.09 19.33 -39.64
CA ILE A 410 2.28 19.19 -40.86
C ILE A 410 1.80 17.74 -41.04
N PRO A 411 2.67 16.71 -41.02
CA PRO A 411 2.21 15.32 -41.09
C PRO A 411 1.22 14.94 -39.98
N LEU A 412 1.36 15.52 -38.79
CA LEU A 412 0.49 15.22 -37.64
C LEU A 412 -0.92 15.78 -37.76
N THR A 413 -1.18 16.68 -38.72
CA THR A 413 -2.55 17.12 -39.03
C THR A 413 -3.40 16.03 -39.70
N GLU A 414 -2.76 14.96 -40.18
CA GLU A 414 -3.41 13.77 -40.74
C GLU A 414 -3.51 12.62 -39.72
N SER A 415 -3.11 12.84 -38.46
CA SER A 415 -3.20 11.82 -37.41
C SER A 415 -4.65 11.36 -37.18
N GLU A 416 -4.82 10.07 -36.89
CA GLU A 416 -6.12 9.49 -36.50
C GLU A 416 -6.59 9.99 -35.12
N SER A 417 -5.67 10.51 -34.30
CA SER A 417 -6.00 11.12 -33.01
C SER A 417 -6.48 12.56 -33.19
N ILE A 418 -7.73 12.82 -32.80
CA ILE A 418 -8.34 14.16 -32.85
C ILE A 418 -7.52 15.17 -32.03
N GLU A 419 -6.96 14.76 -30.90
CA GLU A 419 -6.14 15.64 -30.06
C GLU A 419 -4.84 16.02 -30.76
N VAL A 420 -4.14 15.04 -31.35
CA VAL A 420 -2.88 15.28 -32.09
C VAL A 420 -3.15 16.17 -33.30
N GLN A 421 -4.17 15.85 -34.09
CA GLN A 421 -4.59 16.65 -35.24
C GLN A 421 -4.93 18.08 -34.83
N GLY A 422 -5.77 18.25 -33.80
CA GLY A 422 -6.22 19.55 -33.31
C GLY A 422 -5.08 20.41 -32.76
N ASN A 423 -4.22 19.82 -31.91
CA ASN A 423 -3.06 20.52 -31.34
C ASN A 423 -2.06 20.93 -32.43
N SER A 424 -1.80 20.05 -33.40
CA SER A 424 -0.88 20.34 -34.50
C SER A 424 -1.40 21.45 -35.41
N ALA A 425 -2.69 21.40 -35.78
CA ALA A 425 -3.33 22.45 -36.56
C ALA A 425 -3.36 23.79 -35.81
N ALA A 426 -3.63 23.78 -34.51
CA ALA A 426 -3.61 24.98 -33.67
C ALA A 426 -2.18 25.58 -33.59
N ALA A 427 -1.16 24.75 -33.39
CA ALA A 427 0.23 25.19 -33.38
C ALA A 427 0.63 25.84 -34.72
N LEU A 428 0.30 25.19 -35.85
CA LEU A 428 0.55 25.75 -37.19
C LEU A 428 -0.18 27.06 -37.42
N GLY A 429 -1.45 27.15 -37.00
CA GLY A 429 -2.26 28.36 -37.13
C GLY A 429 -1.73 29.53 -36.30
N ASN A 430 -1.15 29.26 -35.13
CA ASN A 430 -0.50 30.29 -34.31
C ASN A 430 0.85 30.74 -34.86
N LEU A 431 1.58 29.85 -35.57
CA LEU A 431 2.90 30.13 -36.14
C LEU A 431 2.83 30.80 -37.54
N SER A 432 1.68 30.73 -38.20
CA SER A 432 1.40 31.38 -39.49
C SER A 432 1.02 32.84 -39.29
#